data_AF-A0A9X2Y133-F1
#
_entry.id   AF-A0A9X2Y133-F1
#
_cell.length_a   1.000
_cell.length_b   1.000
_cell.length_c   1.000
_cell.angle_alpha   90.00
_cell.angle_beta   90.00
_cell.angle_gamma   90.00
#
_symmetry.space_group_name_H-M   'P 1'
#
loop_
_entity.id
_entity.type
_entity.pdbx_description
1 polymer ?
#
loop_
_entity_poly.entity_id
_entity_poly.type
_entity_poly.pdbx_seq_one_letter_code
_entity_poly.pdbx_strand_id
1 'polypeptide(L)'
;IAIAIKTGIYDPSITGVSLQEAKDKTIQLVRSVAYDHKANGTRKVWGGDWQAALWAYFAGYSAWLLWDDFSPKDQTNILQMIVAEADRFLSTVPLYYKDSTGKTLFPGDSKIEEDAWNAELMYLAAVMLPSHPHSNKWLNKAVAYMIAATSLPSDLHNSKIIHGQPVSSWVQGYNLEEPGIVINHGIIHPLYNALTSVINAPIVFSLAGKVTPEAARFNLDKIYYAVTAHRFSSPPYKAPGGTMYREGTADVYYPEGSDWGLGIYDAFANLDIAAFTNDWDRLAQNHKGKYWAKLHVDKVLAQQKRFADRHTYTGNDENSYPGREEAIASRMGSAWMTIWLEQQAPAVYDNQPISK
;
A
#
# COMPACT_ATOMS: atom_id res chain seq x y z
N ILE A 1 2.33 -14.79 -4.88
CA ILE A 1 1.95 -16.12 -5.43
C ILE A 1 0.45 -16.21 -5.69
N ALA A 2 -0.42 -16.03 -4.68
CA ALA A 2 -1.89 -16.12 -4.84
C ALA A 2 -2.45 -15.32 -6.03
N ILE A 3 -1.98 -14.07 -6.21
CA ILE A 3 -2.33 -13.22 -7.37
C ILE A 3 -2.02 -13.92 -8.70
N ALA A 4 -0.80 -14.45 -8.87
CA ALA A 4 -0.38 -15.09 -10.11
C ALA A 4 -1.21 -16.34 -10.42
N ILE A 5 -1.53 -17.14 -9.40
CA ILE A 5 -2.41 -18.31 -9.53
C ILE A 5 -3.82 -17.87 -9.94
N LYS A 6 -4.41 -16.92 -9.19
CA LYS A 6 -5.81 -16.52 -9.38
C LYS A 6 -6.07 -15.82 -10.71
N THR A 7 -5.10 -15.05 -11.19
CA THR A 7 -5.18 -14.35 -12.49
C THR A 7 -4.72 -15.21 -13.67
N GLY A 8 -4.25 -16.44 -13.42
CA GLY A 8 -3.86 -17.39 -14.47
C GLY A 8 -2.49 -17.13 -15.10
N ILE A 9 -1.69 -16.19 -14.57
CA ILE A 9 -0.35 -15.89 -15.10
C ILE A 9 0.78 -16.75 -14.53
N TYR A 10 0.48 -17.61 -13.55
CA TYR A 10 1.49 -18.47 -12.96
C TYR A 10 2.01 -19.48 -14.00
N ASP A 11 3.30 -19.42 -14.31
CA ASP A 11 3.95 -20.29 -15.29
C ASP A 11 5.07 -21.13 -14.64
N PRO A 12 4.84 -22.46 -14.46
CA PRO A 12 5.85 -23.37 -13.92
C PRO A 12 7.16 -23.42 -14.71
N SER A 13 7.14 -23.11 -16.02
CA SER A 13 8.34 -23.10 -16.86
C SER A 13 9.26 -21.90 -16.55
N ILE A 14 8.68 -20.81 -16.03
CA ILE A 14 9.41 -19.63 -15.58
C ILE A 14 9.88 -19.80 -14.14
N THR A 15 8.99 -20.26 -13.25
CA THR A 15 9.28 -20.34 -11.81
C THR A 15 10.10 -21.57 -11.41
N GLY A 16 10.11 -22.62 -12.25
CA GLY A 16 10.68 -23.93 -11.91
C GLY A 16 9.90 -24.68 -10.83
N VAL A 17 8.73 -24.18 -10.41
CA VAL A 17 7.89 -24.75 -9.35
C VAL A 17 6.52 -25.06 -9.92
N SER A 18 6.05 -26.30 -9.74
CA SER A 18 4.74 -26.72 -10.25
C SER A 18 3.61 -25.86 -9.66
N LEU A 19 2.51 -25.72 -10.40
CA LEU A 19 1.35 -24.96 -9.92
C LEU A 19 0.81 -25.53 -8.60
N GLN A 20 0.73 -26.86 -8.49
CA GLN A 20 0.26 -27.53 -7.28
C GLN A 20 1.18 -27.25 -6.10
N GLU A 21 2.50 -27.36 -6.28
CA GLU A 21 3.45 -27.06 -5.21
C GLU A 21 3.41 -25.60 -4.76
N ALA A 22 3.29 -24.65 -5.69
CA ALA A 22 3.16 -23.23 -5.36
C ALA A 22 1.87 -22.93 -4.60
N LYS A 23 0.78 -23.59 -4.98
CA LYS A 23 -0.50 -23.53 -4.28
C LYS A 23 -0.38 -24.10 -2.86
N ASP A 24 0.16 -25.31 -2.71
CA ASP A 24 0.34 -25.96 -1.41
C ASP A 24 1.20 -25.12 -0.46
N LYS A 25 2.31 -24.55 -0.95
CA LYS A 25 3.15 -23.61 -0.18
C LYS A 25 2.38 -22.38 0.24
N THR A 26 1.57 -21.80 -0.65
CA THR A 26 0.76 -20.61 -0.34
C THR A 26 -0.27 -20.92 0.75
N ILE A 27 -1.00 -22.03 0.63
CA ILE A 27 -1.97 -22.48 1.64
C ILE A 27 -1.26 -22.75 2.98
N GLN A 28 -0.10 -23.42 2.95
CA GLN A 28 0.67 -23.70 4.16
C GLN A 28 1.15 -22.43 4.87
N LEU A 29 1.64 -21.43 4.14
CA LEU A 29 2.09 -20.17 4.72
C LEU A 29 0.92 -19.44 5.40
N VAL A 30 -0.18 -19.24 4.66
CA VAL A 30 -1.36 -18.51 5.16
C VAL A 30 -2.00 -19.21 6.35
N ARG A 31 -2.21 -20.54 6.28
CA ARG A 31 -2.81 -21.28 7.40
C ARG A 31 -1.94 -21.23 8.66
N SER A 32 -0.61 -21.20 8.51
CA SER A 32 0.32 -21.19 9.65
C SER A 32 0.28 -19.84 10.35
N VAL A 33 0.29 -18.74 9.58
CA VAL A 33 0.13 -17.38 10.09
C VAL A 33 -1.19 -17.22 10.85
N ALA A 34 -2.30 -17.67 10.26
CA ALA A 34 -3.61 -17.61 10.92
C ALA A 34 -3.67 -18.50 12.17
N TYR A 35 -3.18 -19.74 12.10
CA TYR A 35 -3.21 -20.68 13.23
C TYR A 35 -2.46 -20.15 14.47
N ASP A 36 -1.32 -19.49 14.27
CA ASP A 36 -0.48 -18.98 15.36
C ASP A 36 -0.94 -17.62 15.93
N HIS A 37 -1.91 -16.96 15.29
CA HIS A 37 -2.44 -15.67 15.74
C HIS A 37 -3.14 -15.79 17.11
N LYS A 38 -3.05 -14.76 17.97
CA LYS A 38 -3.60 -14.79 19.34
C LYS A 38 -5.11 -15.04 19.46
N ALA A 39 -5.87 -14.70 18.41
CA ALA A 39 -7.30 -14.96 18.35
C ALA A 39 -7.61 -16.46 18.19
N ASN A 40 -6.62 -17.24 17.77
CA ASN A 40 -6.72 -18.65 17.43
C ASN A 40 -5.84 -19.51 18.37
N GLY A 41 -6.25 -20.77 18.57
CA GLY A 41 -5.42 -21.80 19.18
C GLY A 41 -4.79 -21.47 20.56
N THR A 42 -3.75 -22.24 20.91
CA THR A 42 -3.03 -22.14 22.19
C THR A 42 -1.67 -21.45 22.08
N ARG A 43 -1.01 -21.46 20.92
CA ARG A 43 0.34 -20.89 20.75
C ARG A 43 0.38 -19.38 20.91
N LYS A 44 -0.62 -18.67 20.35
CA LYS A 44 -0.85 -17.22 20.51
C LYS A 44 0.44 -16.39 20.37
N VAL A 45 1.14 -16.58 19.25
CA VAL A 45 2.52 -16.10 19.05
C VAL A 45 2.57 -14.63 18.67
N TRP A 46 1.55 -14.14 17.97
CA TRP A 46 1.51 -12.76 17.45
C TRP A 46 0.08 -12.20 17.43
N GLY A 47 -0.06 -10.88 17.25
CA GLY A 47 -1.35 -10.20 17.10
C GLY A 47 -1.53 -9.00 18.05
N GLY A 48 -2.05 -7.91 17.52
CA GLY A 48 -2.33 -6.64 18.19
C GLY A 48 -1.12 -5.77 18.51
N ASP A 49 0.04 -6.09 17.96
CA ASP A 49 1.17 -5.18 17.87
C ASP A 49 0.98 -4.18 16.70
N TRP A 50 1.95 -3.28 16.53
CA TRP A 50 1.86 -2.18 15.58
C TRP A 50 1.93 -2.61 14.11
N GLN A 51 2.51 -3.78 13.78
CA GLN A 51 2.56 -4.33 12.42
C GLN A 51 1.51 -5.41 12.16
N ALA A 52 0.83 -5.90 13.19
CA ALA A 52 -0.13 -7.00 13.06
C ALA A 52 -1.21 -6.77 11.99
N ALA A 53 -1.66 -5.52 11.79
CA ALA A 53 -2.67 -5.21 10.78
C ALA A 53 -2.19 -5.49 9.35
N LEU A 54 -0.94 -5.14 9.04
CA LEU A 54 -0.31 -5.40 7.76
C LEU A 54 -0.23 -6.91 7.46
N TRP A 55 0.23 -7.68 8.44
CA TRP A 55 0.36 -9.14 8.28
C TRP A 55 -1.00 -9.80 8.13
N ALA A 56 -1.99 -9.38 8.92
CA ALA A 56 -3.36 -9.87 8.81
C ALA A 56 -3.99 -9.50 7.46
N TYR A 57 -3.73 -8.29 6.92
CA TYR A 57 -4.19 -7.89 5.60
C TYR A 57 -3.62 -8.81 4.51
N PHE A 58 -2.29 -8.99 4.44
CA PHE A 58 -1.70 -9.82 3.39
C PHE A 58 -2.10 -11.30 3.51
N ALA A 59 -2.20 -11.82 4.73
CA ALA A 59 -2.68 -13.19 4.96
C ALA A 59 -4.15 -13.35 4.55
N GLY A 60 -5.02 -12.42 4.94
CA GLY A 60 -6.45 -12.41 4.60
C GLY A 60 -6.70 -12.22 3.11
N TYR A 61 -6.00 -11.29 2.47
CA TYR A 61 -6.09 -11.04 1.03
C TYR A 61 -5.62 -12.24 0.22
N SER A 62 -4.49 -12.84 0.59
CA SER A 62 -4.00 -14.07 -0.04
C SER A 62 -4.97 -15.23 0.15
N ALA A 63 -5.55 -15.36 1.35
CA ALA A 63 -6.57 -16.35 1.63
C ALA A 63 -7.80 -16.17 0.75
N TRP A 64 -8.28 -14.94 0.60
CA TRP A 64 -9.48 -14.63 -0.17
C TRP A 64 -9.36 -15.03 -1.64
N LEU A 65 -8.19 -14.82 -2.25
CA LEU A 65 -7.95 -15.21 -3.64
C LEU A 65 -8.01 -16.73 -3.87
N LEU A 66 -7.69 -17.54 -2.84
CA LEU A 66 -7.65 -19.00 -2.87
C LEU A 66 -8.64 -19.62 -1.86
N TRP A 67 -9.75 -18.94 -1.58
CA TRP A 67 -10.61 -19.23 -0.43
C TRP A 67 -11.11 -20.68 -0.39
N ASP A 68 -11.50 -21.22 -1.54
CA ASP A 68 -12.06 -22.56 -1.68
C ASP A 68 -11.04 -23.68 -1.46
N ASP A 69 -9.75 -23.35 -1.39
CA ASP A 69 -8.66 -24.30 -1.18
C ASP A 69 -8.30 -24.49 0.29
N PHE A 70 -8.85 -23.65 1.18
CA PHE A 70 -8.66 -23.77 2.62
C PHE A 70 -9.70 -24.70 3.24
N SER A 71 -9.29 -25.47 4.25
CA SER A 71 -10.24 -26.27 5.03
C SER A 71 -11.20 -25.36 5.82
N PRO A 72 -12.40 -25.83 6.20
CA PRO A 72 -13.32 -25.03 7.02
C PRO A 72 -12.72 -24.53 8.33
N LYS A 73 -11.77 -25.30 8.91
CA LYS A 73 -11.03 -24.92 10.11
C LYS A 73 -10.05 -23.77 9.82
N ASP A 74 -9.32 -23.84 8.72
CA ASP A 74 -8.39 -22.78 8.33
C ASP A 74 -9.15 -21.49 7.98
N GLN A 75 -10.25 -21.60 7.24
CA GLN A 75 -11.16 -20.49 6.96
C GLN A 75 -11.64 -19.82 8.26
N THR A 76 -12.06 -20.62 9.24
CA THR A 76 -12.46 -20.11 10.57
C THR A 76 -11.32 -19.33 11.25
N ASN A 77 -10.11 -19.88 11.29
CA ASN A 77 -8.95 -19.20 11.89
C ASN A 77 -8.62 -17.88 11.17
N ILE A 78 -8.68 -17.88 9.83
CA ILE A 78 -8.41 -16.70 9.01
C ILE A 78 -9.43 -15.59 9.32
N LEU A 79 -10.72 -15.93 9.38
CA LEU A 79 -11.77 -14.95 9.72
C LEU A 79 -11.59 -14.42 11.14
N GLN A 80 -11.30 -15.29 12.12
CA GLN A 80 -11.08 -14.87 13.51
C GLN A 80 -9.88 -13.91 13.64
N MET A 81 -8.79 -14.15 12.90
CA MET A 81 -7.65 -13.25 12.85
C MET A 81 -8.03 -11.88 12.26
N ILE A 82 -8.69 -11.87 11.09
CA ILE A 82 -9.11 -10.63 10.42
C ILE A 82 -10.04 -9.81 11.33
N VAL A 83 -11.05 -10.44 11.92
CA VAL A 83 -12.01 -9.79 12.82
C VAL A 83 -11.31 -9.22 14.04
N ALA A 84 -10.45 -10.00 14.70
CA ALA A 84 -9.77 -9.57 15.92
C ALA A 84 -8.85 -8.36 15.67
N GLU A 85 -8.11 -8.35 14.56
CA GLU A 85 -7.22 -7.24 14.23
C GLU A 85 -7.99 -6.02 13.71
N ALA A 86 -9.10 -6.19 12.98
CA ALA A 86 -9.94 -5.07 12.53
C ALA A 86 -10.69 -4.41 13.71
N ASP A 87 -11.21 -5.21 14.65
CA ASP A 87 -11.93 -4.71 15.83
C ASP A 87 -11.04 -3.86 16.76
N ARG A 88 -9.72 -4.13 16.78
CA ARG A 88 -8.76 -3.36 17.57
C ARG A 88 -8.80 -1.86 17.26
N PHE A 89 -9.17 -1.47 16.05
CA PHE A 89 -9.16 -0.07 15.62
C PHE A 89 -10.47 0.67 15.85
N LEU A 90 -11.56 -0.03 16.18
CA LEU A 90 -12.89 0.58 16.36
C LEU A 90 -12.92 1.64 17.48
N SER A 91 -12.09 1.48 18.50
CA SER A 91 -11.98 2.40 19.64
C SER A 91 -10.78 3.36 19.55
N THR A 92 -10.04 3.35 18.44
CA THR A 92 -8.81 4.15 18.26
C THR A 92 -8.99 5.23 17.20
N VAL A 93 -8.03 6.15 17.10
CA VAL A 93 -7.95 7.18 16.07
C VAL A 93 -6.63 7.06 15.30
N PRO A 94 -6.57 7.55 14.04
CA PRO A 94 -5.32 7.60 13.29
C PRO A 94 -4.21 8.37 14.02
N LEU A 95 -2.96 8.04 13.72
CA LEU A 95 -1.80 8.72 14.29
C LEU A 95 -1.30 9.82 13.34
N TYR A 96 -0.69 10.86 13.91
CA TYR A 96 -0.25 12.01 13.11
C TYR A 96 1.22 12.35 13.37
N TYR A 97 2.02 12.49 12.30
CA TYR A 97 3.39 13.01 12.37
C TYR A 97 3.44 14.35 13.11
N LYS A 98 2.53 15.25 12.73
CA LYS A 98 2.36 16.57 13.33
C LYS A 98 0.90 16.81 13.72
N ASP A 99 0.69 17.50 14.83
CA ASP A 99 -0.65 17.91 15.24
C ASP A 99 -1.20 19.07 14.41
N SER A 100 -2.44 19.48 14.69
CA SER A 100 -3.13 20.57 14.00
C SER A 100 -2.46 21.95 14.14
N THR A 101 -1.50 22.12 15.05
CA THR A 101 -0.71 23.36 15.21
C THR A 101 0.62 23.30 14.45
N GLY A 102 0.94 22.15 13.86
CA GLY A 102 2.21 21.87 13.20
C GLY A 102 3.32 21.42 14.15
N LYS A 103 3.00 21.14 15.42
CA LYS A 103 3.97 20.58 16.36
C LYS A 103 4.22 19.11 16.03
N THR A 104 5.50 18.76 15.88
CA THR A 104 5.95 17.38 15.66
C THR A 104 5.64 16.50 16.87
N LEU A 105 4.89 15.42 16.62
CA LEU A 105 4.55 14.39 17.61
C LEU A 105 5.49 13.18 17.50
N PHE A 106 5.83 12.77 16.27
CA PHE A 106 6.72 11.64 15.99
C PHE A 106 7.89 12.08 15.09
N PRO A 107 9.00 12.58 15.66
CA PRO A 107 10.10 13.11 14.86
C PRO A 107 10.64 12.10 13.83
N GLY A 108 10.50 12.45 12.54
CA GLY A 108 10.98 11.64 11.43
C GLY A 108 10.12 10.42 11.12
N ASP A 109 8.91 10.32 11.65
CA ASP A 109 8.03 9.17 11.48
C ASP A 109 6.66 9.68 11.04
N SER A 110 6.41 9.53 9.74
CA SER A 110 5.27 10.15 9.05
C SER A 110 3.92 9.56 9.42
N LYS A 111 3.87 8.34 9.99
CA LYS A 111 2.65 7.56 10.21
C LYS A 111 1.82 7.22 8.96
N ILE A 112 2.27 7.58 7.76
CA ILE A 112 1.60 7.23 6.50
C ILE A 112 1.44 5.72 6.32
N GLU A 113 2.48 4.95 6.65
CA GLU A 113 2.49 3.51 6.43
C GLU A 113 1.57 2.81 7.42
N GLU A 114 1.72 3.08 8.72
CA GLU A 114 0.91 2.41 9.73
C GLU A 114 -0.56 2.74 9.57
N ASP A 115 -0.91 4.00 9.31
CA ASP A 115 -2.31 4.37 9.07
C ASP A 115 -2.87 3.71 7.81
N ALA A 116 -2.06 3.62 6.74
CA ALA A 116 -2.46 2.91 5.53
C ALA A 116 -2.66 1.40 5.82
N TRP A 117 -1.71 0.71 6.44
CA TRP A 117 -1.83 -0.71 6.79
C TRP A 117 -3.07 -1.02 7.64
N ASN A 118 -3.38 -0.12 8.58
CA ASN A 118 -4.56 -0.25 9.43
C ASN A 118 -5.85 -0.07 8.61
N ALA A 119 -5.89 0.89 7.69
CA ALA A 119 -7.00 1.04 6.74
C ALA A 119 -7.18 -0.21 5.87
N GLU A 120 -6.08 -0.79 5.36
CA GLU A 120 -6.12 -1.96 4.49
C GLU A 120 -6.83 -3.15 5.11
N LEU A 121 -6.48 -3.47 6.34
CA LEU A 121 -7.14 -4.55 7.06
C LEU A 121 -8.63 -4.25 7.28
N MET A 122 -8.98 -3.03 7.68
CA MET A 122 -10.36 -2.67 8.00
C MET A 122 -11.26 -2.70 6.77
N TYR A 123 -10.81 -2.16 5.64
CA TYR A 123 -11.61 -2.26 4.40
C TYR A 123 -11.67 -3.71 3.90
N LEU A 124 -10.60 -4.50 4.05
CA LEU A 124 -10.61 -5.92 3.68
C LEU A 124 -11.66 -6.66 4.50
N ALA A 125 -11.68 -6.46 5.82
CA ALA A 125 -12.66 -7.07 6.72
C ALA A 125 -14.10 -6.68 6.33
N ALA A 126 -14.36 -5.40 6.07
CA ALA A 126 -15.68 -4.91 5.66
C ALA A 126 -16.14 -5.49 4.30
N VAL A 127 -15.21 -5.64 3.36
CA VAL A 127 -15.49 -6.18 2.03
C VAL A 127 -15.72 -7.68 2.06
N MET A 128 -14.89 -8.44 2.79
CA MET A 128 -15.01 -9.89 2.93
C MET A 128 -16.20 -10.31 3.79
N LEU A 129 -16.59 -9.49 4.77
CA LEU A 129 -17.64 -9.81 5.75
C LEU A 129 -18.76 -8.76 5.73
N PRO A 130 -19.49 -8.60 4.62
CA PRO A 130 -20.48 -7.52 4.45
C PRO A 130 -21.63 -7.59 5.45
N SER A 131 -21.99 -8.78 5.94
CA SER A 131 -23.08 -8.97 6.90
C SER A 131 -22.62 -8.92 8.36
N HIS A 132 -21.33 -8.73 8.63
CA HIS A 132 -20.84 -8.63 10.00
C HIS A 132 -21.36 -7.34 10.66
N PRO A 133 -21.77 -7.36 11.95
CA PRO A 133 -22.31 -6.17 12.63
C PRO A 133 -21.33 -4.98 12.71
N HIS A 134 -20.03 -5.23 12.54
CA HIS A 134 -19.00 -4.19 12.51
C HIS A 134 -18.59 -3.75 11.09
N SER A 135 -19.12 -4.36 10.03
CA SER A 135 -18.68 -4.11 8.65
C SER A 135 -18.66 -2.62 8.29
N ASN A 136 -19.77 -1.93 8.51
CA ASN A 136 -19.88 -0.49 8.26
C ASN A 136 -18.97 0.34 9.17
N LYS A 137 -18.75 -0.10 10.42
CA LYS A 137 -17.86 0.58 11.37
C LYS A 137 -16.40 0.46 10.95
N TRP A 138 -15.97 -0.71 10.51
CA TRP A 138 -14.64 -0.92 9.94
C TRP A 138 -14.45 -0.08 8.69
N LEU A 139 -15.42 -0.04 7.78
CA LEU A 139 -15.33 0.79 6.57
C LEU A 139 -15.25 2.28 6.90
N ASN A 140 -16.06 2.76 7.83
CA ASN A 140 -16.01 4.15 8.29
C ASN A 140 -14.65 4.51 8.92
N LYS A 141 -14.08 3.60 9.72
CA LYS A 141 -12.73 3.77 10.26
C LYS A 141 -11.65 3.70 9.18
N ALA A 142 -11.75 2.79 8.22
CA ALA A 142 -10.84 2.71 7.09
C ALA A 142 -10.79 4.03 6.32
N VAL A 143 -11.94 4.69 6.09
CA VAL A 143 -11.99 6.03 5.49
C VAL A 143 -11.21 7.06 6.30
N ALA A 144 -11.41 7.12 7.62
CA ALA A 144 -10.68 8.05 8.47
C ALA A 144 -9.16 7.82 8.40
N TYR A 145 -8.73 6.55 8.41
CA TYR A 145 -7.32 6.18 8.33
C TYR A 145 -6.71 6.43 6.93
N MET A 146 -7.44 6.19 5.83
CA MET A 146 -6.97 6.53 4.48
C MET A 146 -6.75 8.04 4.30
N ILE A 147 -7.68 8.85 4.81
CA ILE A 147 -7.57 10.32 4.78
C ILE A 147 -6.40 10.78 5.64
N ALA A 148 -6.27 10.25 6.87
CA ALA A 148 -5.18 10.60 7.77
C ALA A 148 -3.81 10.22 7.21
N ALA A 149 -3.64 9.00 6.68
CA ALA A 149 -2.40 8.54 6.08
C ALA A 149 -1.84 9.51 5.04
N THR A 150 -2.72 10.14 4.25
CA THR A 150 -2.35 11.01 3.12
C THR A 150 -2.63 12.50 3.38
N SER A 151 -2.89 12.88 4.63
CA SER A 151 -3.29 14.24 5.00
C SER A 151 -2.15 15.26 4.95
N LEU A 152 -2.49 16.47 4.52
CA LEU A 152 -1.62 17.65 4.42
C LEU A 152 -2.01 18.73 5.45
N PRO A 153 -1.13 19.71 5.74
CA PRO A 153 -1.47 20.85 6.59
C PRO A 153 -2.72 21.61 6.12
N SER A 154 -2.90 21.76 4.80
CA SER A 154 -4.07 22.43 4.23
C SER A 154 -5.38 21.69 4.48
N ASP A 155 -5.33 20.38 4.77
CA ASP A 155 -6.52 19.56 5.01
C ASP A 155 -7.22 19.85 6.34
N LEU A 156 -6.50 20.45 7.29
CA LEU A 156 -7.06 20.93 8.55
C LEU A 156 -8.16 21.99 8.36
N HIS A 157 -8.20 22.63 7.19
CA HIS A 157 -9.19 23.65 6.83
C HIS A 157 -9.95 23.31 5.54
N ASN A 158 -9.80 22.09 5.04
CA ASN A 158 -10.39 21.67 3.76
C ASN A 158 -11.88 21.36 3.92
N SER A 159 -12.71 22.17 3.25
CA SER A 159 -14.19 22.07 3.28
C SER A 159 -14.76 21.12 2.24
N LYS A 160 -13.93 20.46 1.40
CA LYS A 160 -14.39 19.44 0.46
C LYS A 160 -15.11 18.35 1.26
N ILE A 161 -16.32 17.99 0.84
CA ILE A 161 -17.08 16.91 1.48
C ILE A 161 -16.56 15.57 0.98
N ILE A 162 -16.13 14.72 1.91
CA ILE A 162 -15.83 13.31 1.68
C ILE A 162 -16.70 12.45 2.59
N HIS A 163 -17.45 11.52 2.01
CA HIS A 163 -18.37 10.61 2.69
C HIS A 163 -19.30 11.32 3.70
N GLY A 164 -19.85 12.47 3.29
CA GLY A 164 -20.84 13.24 4.05
C GLY A 164 -20.29 14.20 5.11
N GLN A 165 -18.96 14.34 5.24
CA GLN A 165 -18.34 15.30 6.18
C GLN A 165 -17.21 16.06 5.49
N PRO A 166 -16.92 17.32 5.90
CA PRO A 166 -15.76 18.03 5.36
C PRO A 166 -14.46 17.32 5.74
N VAL A 167 -13.45 17.36 4.87
CA VAL A 167 -12.10 16.79 5.11
C VAL A 167 -11.56 17.21 6.48
N SER A 168 -11.71 18.48 6.86
CA SER A 168 -11.26 19.00 8.16
C SER A 168 -11.90 18.34 9.39
N SER A 169 -13.01 17.61 9.23
CA SER A 169 -13.62 16.82 10.32
C SER A 169 -13.08 15.39 10.40
N TRP A 170 -12.38 14.91 9.38
CA TRP A 170 -11.74 13.60 9.37
C TRP A 170 -10.33 13.63 9.98
N VAL A 171 -9.64 14.77 9.89
CA VAL A 171 -8.22 14.91 10.28
C VAL A 171 -8.04 15.68 11.60
N GLN A 172 -7.02 15.31 12.37
CA GLN A 172 -6.62 16.00 13.63
C GLN A 172 -5.16 16.46 13.62
N GLY A 173 -4.47 16.22 12.50
CA GLY A 173 -3.07 16.51 12.26
C GLY A 173 -2.75 16.22 10.80
N TYR A 174 -1.48 16.05 10.47
CA TYR A 174 -1.05 15.68 9.12
C TYR A 174 0.17 14.77 9.11
N ASN A 175 0.27 13.97 8.04
CA ASN A 175 1.30 12.95 7.83
C ASN A 175 2.26 13.28 6.67
N LEU A 176 1.85 14.19 5.78
CA LEU A 176 2.65 14.67 4.66
C LEU A 176 2.93 16.16 4.81
N GLU A 177 4.11 16.61 4.39
CA GLU A 177 4.39 18.02 4.16
C GLU A 177 3.84 18.46 2.80
N GLU A 178 3.50 19.74 2.65
CA GLU A 178 3.15 20.29 1.34
C GLU A 178 4.35 20.21 0.37
N PRO A 179 4.16 19.87 -0.92
CA PRO A 179 2.88 19.64 -1.61
C PRO A 179 2.47 18.15 -1.69
N GLY A 180 2.94 17.30 -0.78
CA GLY A 180 2.81 15.83 -0.84
C GLY A 180 4.09 15.08 -0.47
N ILE A 181 5.03 15.73 0.23
CA ILE A 181 6.33 15.14 0.60
C ILE A 181 6.18 14.27 1.84
N VAL A 182 6.76 13.07 1.80
CA VAL A 182 6.83 12.20 2.98
C VAL A 182 8.20 12.37 3.65
N ILE A 183 8.17 12.72 4.95
CA ILE A 183 9.35 12.70 5.81
C ILE A 183 9.29 11.42 6.64
N ASN A 184 10.17 10.47 6.36
CA ASN A 184 10.28 9.24 7.11
C ASN A 184 11.74 8.90 7.40
N HIS A 185 11.98 8.24 8.53
CA HIS A 185 13.31 8.04 9.12
C HIS A 185 14.12 9.34 9.26
N GLY A 186 13.42 10.46 9.51
CA GLY A 186 14.03 11.77 9.69
C GLY A 186 14.54 12.44 8.41
N ILE A 187 14.23 11.89 7.23
CA ILE A 187 14.64 12.43 5.93
C ILE A 187 13.45 12.54 4.97
N ILE A 188 13.56 13.45 4.00
CA ILE A 188 12.69 13.43 2.82
C ILE A 188 12.95 12.13 2.06
N HIS A 189 11.95 11.25 2.04
CA HIS A 189 12.17 9.87 1.63
C HIS A 189 11.32 9.49 0.41
N PRO A 190 11.85 9.62 -0.83
CA PRO A 190 11.15 9.25 -2.06
C PRO A 190 10.54 7.85 -2.06
N LEU A 191 11.22 6.89 -1.43
CA LEU A 191 10.69 5.53 -1.28
C LEU A 191 9.37 5.50 -0.50
N TYR A 192 9.26 6.25 0.59
CA TYR A 192 8.03 6.28 1.39
C TYR A 192 6.90 7.05 0.72
N ASN A 193 7.21 8.01 -0.15
CA ASN A 193 6.24 8.54 -1.10
C ASN A 193 5.66 7.41 -1.99
N ALA A 194 6.47 6.43 -2.40
CA ALA A 194 6.07 5.34 -3.28
C ALA A 194 5.55 4.07 -2.58
N LEU A 195 5.74 3.93 -1.26
CA LEU A 195 5.34 2.74 -0.49
C LEU A 195 3.96 2.85 0.16
N THR A 196 3.25 3.97 0.02
CA THR A 196 1.91 4.09 0.62
C THR A 196 0.98 2.97 0.14
N SER A 197 0.40 2.23 1.08
CA SER A 197 -0.43 1.06 0.76
C SER A 197 -1.90 1.41 0.54
N VAL A 198 -2.29 2.69 0.69
CA VAL A 198 -3.62 3.21 0.30
C VAL A 198 -3.93 2.85 -1.17
N ILE A 199 -2.89 2.71 -2.00
CA ILE A 199 -2.99 2.30 -3.41
C ILE A 199 -3.64 0.92 -3.63
N ASN A 200 -3.72 0.06 -2.60
CA ASN A 200 -4.32 -1.26 -2.70
C ASN A 200 -5.84 -1.28 -2.51
N ALA A 201 -6.46 -0.18 -2.06
CA ALA A 201 -7.91 -0.13 -1.85
C ALA A 201 -8.70 -0.42 -3.15
N PRO A 202 -8.42 0.22 -4.30
CA PRO A 202 -9.12 -0.07 -5.56
C PRO A 202 -9.09 -1.56 -5.94
N ILE A 203 -7.99 -2.27 -5.63
CA ILE A 203 -7.84 -3.70 -5.89
C ILE A 203 -8.91 -4.49 -5.12
N VAL A 204 -9.02 -4.25 -3.81
CA VAL A 204 -9.90 -5.02 -2.93
C VAL A 204 -11.38 -4.76 -3.23
N PHE A 205 -11.76 -3.51 -3.46
CA PHE A 205 -13.15 -3.18 -3.79
C PHE A 205 -13.55 -3.72 -5.16
N SER A 206 -12.69 -3.57 -6.18
CA SER A 206 -12.98 -4.07 -7.53
C SER A 206 -13.08 -5.59 -7.59
N LEU A 207 -12.23 -6.32 -6.85
CA LEU A 207 -12.34 -7.78 -6.72
C LEU A 207 -13.68 -8.24 -6.12
N ALA A 208 -14.30 -7.44 -5.27
CA ALA A 208 -15.63 -7.71 -4.71
C ALA A 208 -16.79 -7.19 -5.57
N GLY A 209 -16.52 -6.56 -6.73
CA GLY A 209 -17.53 -5.86 -7.51
C GLY A 209 -18.18 -4.71 -6.74
N LYS A 210 -17.45 -4.09 -5.80
CA LYS A 210 -17.92 -2.97 -4.98
C LYS A 210 -17.32 -1.66 -5.48
N VAL A 211 -18.06 -0.58 -5.24
CA VAL A 211 -17.55 0.78 -5.41
C VAL A 211 -16.45 1.05 -4.38
N THR A 212 -15.38 1.69 -4.85
CA THR A 212 -14.23 2.12 -4.04
C THR A 212 -14.56 3.45 -3.36
N PRO A 213 -14.34 3.60 -2.04
CA PRO A 213 -14.56 4.87 -1.37
C PRO A 213 -13.69 6.00 -1.96
N GLU A 214 -14.24 7.21 -2.11
CA GLU A 214 -13.52 8.42 -2.56
C GLU A 214 -12.25 8.68 -1.74
N ALA A 215 -12.26 8.32 -0.45
CA ALA A 215 -11.09 8.41 0.42
C ALA A 215 -9.88 7.60 -0.05
N ALA A 216 -10.08 6.52 -0.82
CA ALA A 216 -9.01 5.67 -1.36
C ALA A 216 -8.13 6.35 -2.42
N ARG A 217 -8.52 7.54 -2.90
CA ARG A 217 -7.71 8.37 -3.80
C ARG A 217 -7.39 9.74 -3.23
N PHE A 218 -7.64 9.93 -1.94
CA PHE A 218 -7.38 11.20 -1.28
C PHE A 218 -5.88 11.50 -1.32
N ASN A 219 -5.51 12.68 -1.84
CA ASN A 219 -4.14 13.20 -1.98
C ASN A 219 -3.11 12.27 -2.67
N LEU A 220 -3.51 11.16 -3.28
CA LEU A 220 -2.57 10.32 -4.04
C LEU A 220 -2.00 11.06 -5.26
N ASP A 221 -2.75 12.00 -5.81
CA ASP A 221 -2.27 12.92 -6.85
C ASP A 221 -1.24 13.93 -6.35
N LYS A 222 -1.29 14.31 -5.06
CA LYS A 222 -0.31 15.18 -4.40
C LYS A 222 0.99 14.42 -4.13
N ILE A 223 0.89 13.19 -3.65
CA ILE A 223 2.04 12.27 -3.54
C ILE A 223 2.67 12.05 -4.92
N TYR A 224 1.86 11.82 -5.95
CA TYR A 224 2.37 11.61 -7.29
C TYR A 224 3.02 12.88 -7.87
N TYR A 225 2.44 14.05 -7.62
CA TYR A 225 3.05 15.33 -7.96
C TYR A 225 4.41 15.53 -7.27
N ALA A 226 4.52 15.18 -5.98
CA ALA A 226 5.75 15.28 -5.22
C ALA A 226 6.91 14.50 -5.86
N VAL A 227 6.68 13.28 -6.33
CA VAL A 227 7.75 12.48 -6.95
C VAL A 227 8.05 12.90 -8.39
N THR A 228 7.04 13.35 -9.15
CA THR A 228 7.19 13.63 -10.59
C THR A 228 7.54 15.07 -10.95
N ALA A 229 7.15 16.06 -10.13
CA ALA A 229 7.14 17.46 -10.53
C ALA A 229 7.69 18.44 -9.47
N HIS A 230 7.66 18.09 -8.18
CA HIS A 230 8.23 18.98 -7.16
C HIS A 230 9.77 19.04 -7.28
N ARG A 231 10.31 20.26 -7.36
CA ARG A 231 11.74 20.52 -7.53
C ARG A 231 12.41 20.88 -6.21
N PHE A 232 13.41 20.10 -5.82
CA PHE A 232 14.30 20.38 -4.69
C PHE A 232 15.51 21.20 -5.18
N SER A 233 15.74 22.38 -4.60
CA SER A 233 16.91 23.21 -4.91
C SER A 233 18.16 22.71 -4.17
N SER A 234 19.32 22.75 -4.85
CA SER A 234 20.61 22.57 -4.19
C SER A 234 21.36 23.90 -4.14
N PRO A 235 21.77 24.41 -2.96
CA PRO A 235 21.48 23.93 -1.59
C PRO A 235 20.02 24.20 -1.12
N PRO A 236 19.54 23.60 0.00
CA PRO A 236 20.26 22.74 0.96
C PRO A 236 20.29 21.25 0.57
N TYR A 237 19.51 20.83 -0.43
CA TYR A 237 19.45 19.43 -0.85
C TYR A 237 20.69 19.03 -1.67
N LYS A 238 20.94 17.73 -1.81
CA LYS A 238 22.12 17.18 -2.51
C LYS A 238 22.22 17.72 -3.94
N ALA A 239 23.42 18.15 -4.36
CA ALA A 239 23.64 18.61 -5.72
C ALA A 239 23.33 17.49 -6.76
N PRO A 240 22.78 17.83 -7.93
CA PRO A 240 22.49 19.18 -8.44
C PRO A 240 21.11 19.74 -8.05
N GLY A 241 20.35 19.08 -7.17
CA GLY A 241 18.91 19.32 -7.02
C GLY A 241 18.11 18.71 -8.17
N GLY A 242 16.79 18.94 -8.18
CA GLY A 242 15.89 18.44 -9.21
C GLY A 242 14.60 17.84 -8.64
N THR A 243 13.85 17.17 -9.50
CA THR A 243 12.70 16.32 -9.13
C THR A 243 13.17 14.95 -8.66
N MET A 244 12.36 14.25 -7.84
CA MET A 244 12.72 12.88 -7.44
C MET A 244 12.82 11.97 -8.66
N TYR A 245 11.85 12.02 -9.56
CA TYR A 245 11.96 11.33 -10.84
C TYR A 245 12.82 12.12 -11.82
N ARG A 246 13.76 11.45 -12.46
CA ARG A 246 14.68 12.06 -13.41
C ARG A 246 14.27 11.73 -14.83
N GLU A 247 13.95 12.75 -15.62
CA GLU A 247 13.45 12.56 -16.98
C GLU A 247 14.39 11.71 -17.84
N GLY A 248 13.82 10.70 -18.51
CA GLY A 248 14.52 9.82 -19.45
C GLY A 248 15.25 8.65 -18.80
N THR A 249 15.24 8.54 -17.47
CA THR A 249 15.85 7.42 -16.74
C THR A 249 14.89 6.88 -15.67
N ALA A 250 15.14 5.65 -15.23
CA ALA A 250 14.50 5.05 -14.07
C ALA A 250 15.11 5.54 -12.75
N ASP A 251 16.23 6.27 -12.79
CA ASP A 251 16.93 6.69 -11.57
C ASP A 251 16.12 7.70 -10.76
N VAL A 252 16.13 7.49 -9.44
CA VAL A 252 15.46 8.37 -8.48
C VAL A 252 16.50 9.24 -7.79
N TYR A 253 16.25 10.54 -7.77
CA TYR A 253 16.98 11.52 -6.97
C TYR A 253 16.46 11.53 -5.54
N TYR A 254 17.38 11.33 -4.60
CA TYR A 254 17.10 11.35 -3.16
C TYR A 254 17.66 12.65 -2.56
N PRO A 255 16.81 13.67 -2.27
CA PRO A 255 17.26 15.00 -1.89
C PRO A 255 18.12 15.01 -0.62
N GLU A 256 17.83 14.12 0.32
CA GLU A 256 18.56 13.97 1.59
C GLU A 256 19.29 12.62 1.71
N GLY A 257 19.01 11.66 0.82
CA GLY A 257 19.59 10.32 0.82
C GLY A 257 18.56 9.21 1.01
N SER A 258 19.06 8.00 1.25
CA SER A 258 18.28 6.80 1.52
C SER A 258 19.04 5.95 2.53
N ASP A 259 18.34 5.35 3.48
CA ASP A 259 18.87 4.39 4.46
C ASP A 259 18.50 2.93 4.12
N TRP A 260 17.58 2.72 3.17
CA TRP A 260 17.21 1.40 2.65
C TRP A 260 18.00 0.95 1.42
N GLY A 261 18.72 1.86 0.76
CA GLY A 261 19.37 1.61 -0.53
C GLY A 261 18.70 2.36 -1.68
N LEU A 262 19.29 2.24 -2.88
CA LEU A 262 18.91 3.04 -4.07
C LEU A 262 18.31 2.22 -5.21
N GLY A 263 18.17 0.91 -5.04
CA GLY A 263 17.76 -0.04 -6.09
C GLY A 263 16.31 -0.50 -6.01
N ILE A 264 15.45 0.12 -5.19
CA ILE A 264 14.08 -0.35 -4.91
C ILE A 264 13.09 0.20 -5.94
N TYR A 265 13.31 -0.13 -7.22
CA TYR A 265 12.54 0.43 -8.34
C TYR A 265 11.10 -0.09 -8.44
N ASP A 266 10.81 -1.22 -7.82
CA ASP A 266 9.49 -1.85 -7.81
C ASP A 266 8.45 -1.06 -6.99
N ALA A 267 8.88 -0.33 -5.96
CA ALA A 267 7.99 0.60 -5.24
C ALA A 267 7.47 1.69 -6.18
N PHE A 268 8.36 2.31 -6.96
CA PHE A 268 8.01 3.34 -7.93
C PHE A 268 7.21 2.77 -9.10
N ALA A 269 7.59 1.60 -9.62
CA ALA A 269 6.81 0.91 -10.64
C ALA A 269 5.36 0.66 -10.19
N ASN A 270 5.16 0.20 -8.95
CA ASN A 270 3.83 -0.04 -8.40
C ASN A 270 3.02 1.27 -8.25
N LEU A 271 3.64 2.33 -7.72
CA LEU A 271 3.00 3.65 -7.63
C LEU A 271 2.60 4.18 -9.01
N ASP A 272 3.51 4.12 -9.99
CA ASP A 272 3.26 4.64 -11.34
C ASP A 272 2.17 3.87 -12.07
N ILE A 273 2.15 2.55 -11.88
CA ILE A 273 1.09 1.68 -12.41
C ILE A 273 -0.25 2.11 -11.83
N ALA A 274 -0.34 2.21 -10.50
CA ALA A 274 -1.56 2.62 -9.85
C ALA A 274 -1.99 4.04 -10.22
N ALA A 275 -1.04 4.96 -10.39
CA ALA A 275 -1.32 6.34 -10.78
C ALA A 275 -1.87 6.47 -12.20
N PHE A 276 -1.34 5.68 -13.16
CA PHE A 276 -1.86 5.72 -14.53
C PHE A 276 -3.22 5.04 -14.65
N THR A 277 -3.48 3.96 -13.91
CA THR A 277 -4.77 3.24 -14.00
C THR A 277 -5.89 4.00 -13.32
N ASN A 278 -5.61 4.72 -12.24
CA ASN A 278 -6.63 5.36 -11.40
C ASN A 278 -6.68 6.89 -11.53
N ASP A 279 -6.02 7.47 -12.55
CA ASP A 279 -5.96 8.92 -12.83
C ASP A 279 -5.41 9.76 -11.66
N TRP A 280 -4.48 9.20 -10.88
CA TRP A 280 -3.78 9.96 -9.82
C TRP A 280 -2.66 10.83 -10.40
N ASP A 281 -2.28 10.62 -11.66
CA ASP A 281 -1.28 11.42 -12.34
C ASP A 281 -1.77 12.78 -12.87
N ARG A 282 -2.99 13.20 -12.52
CA ARG A 282 -3.63 14.44 -13.02
C ARG A 282 -2.87 15.73 -12.71
N LEU A 283 -2.02 15.74 -11.69
CA LEU A 283 -1.17 16.88 -11.34
C LEU A 283 0.25 16.77 -11.93
N ALA A 284 0.61 15.65 -12.54
CA ALA A 284 1.91 15.49 -13.19
C ALA A 284 2.03 16.49 -14.36
N GLN A 285 3.23 17.03 -14.58
CA GLN A 285 3.45 18.11 -15.55
C GLN A 285 3.96 17.58 -16.90
N ASN A 286 5.16 17.00 -16.92
CA ASN A 286 5.83 16.63 -18.17
C ASN A 286 5.44 15.24 -18.67
N HIS A 287 5.41 14.27 -17.75
CA HIS A 287 5.16 12.85 -18.05
C HIS A 287 4.18 12.26 -17.04
N LYS A 288 3.24 11.47 -17.55
CA LYS A 288 2.19 10.77 -16.80
C LYS A 288 2.63 9.37 -16.34
N GLY A 289 1.82 8.71 -15.52
CA GLY A 289 2.16 7.44 -14.86
C GLY A 289 2.61 6.36 -15.82
N LYS A 290 1.98 6.24 -17.00
CA LYS A 290 2.35 5.23 -18.01
C LYS A 290 3.80 5.35 -18.49
N TYR A 291 4.33 6.58 -18.59
CA TYR A 291 5.71 6.82 -18.99
C TYR A 291 6.69 6.33 -17.92
N TRP A 292 6.47 6.72 -16.66
CA TRP A 292 7.32 6.35 -15.54
C TRP A 292 7.24 4.85 -15.21
N ALA A 293 6.03 4.28 -15.26
CA ALA A 293 5.80 2.86 -15.08
C ALA A 293 6.65 2.04 -16.05
N LYS A 294 6.72 2.44 -17.33
CA LYS A 294 7.58 1.75 -18.31
C LYS A 294 9.05 1.77 -17.89
N LEU A 295 9.59 2.93 -17.50
CA LEU A 295 10.98 3.07 -17.10
C LEU A 295 11.32 2.23 -15.87
N HIS A 296 10.50 2.30 -14.82
CA HIS A 296 10.75 1.56 -13.58
C HIS A 296 10.53 0.05 -13.74
N VAL A 297 9.52 -0.40 -14.49
CA VAL A 297 9.34 -1.83 -14.80
C VAL A 297 10.50 -2.38 -15.63
N ASP A 298 10.94 -1.64 -16.66
CA ASP A 298 12.10 -2.04 -17.47
C ASP A 298 13.37 -2.14 -16.60
N LYS A 299 13.52 -1.26 -15.60
CA LYS A 299 14.63 -1.29 -14.63
C LYS A 299 14.55 -2.49 -13.69
N VAL A 300 13.37 -2.82 -13.15
CA VAL A 300 13.16 -4.04 -12.35
C VAL A 300 13.54 -5.29 -13.15
N LEU A 301 13.08 -5.38 -14.41
CA LEU A 301 13.46 -6.49 -15.30
C LEU A 301 14.97 -6.51 -15.57
N ALA A 302 15.59 -5.35 -15.76
CA ALA A 302 17.04 -5.27 -15.93
C ALA A 302 17.79 -5.74 -14.68
N GLN A 303 17.30 -5.45 -13.48
CA GLN A 303 17.88 -5.93 -12.23
C GLN A 303 17.85 -7.46 -12.13
N GLN A 304 16.69 -8.07 -12.40
CA GLN A 304 16.52 -9.53 -12.40
C GLN A 304 17.32 -10.22 -13.51
N LYS A 305 17.53 -9.54 -14.65
CA LYS A 305 18.29 -10.09 -15.79
C LYS A 305 19.77 -10.30 -15.50
N ARG A 306 20.31 -9.70 -14.44
CA ARG A 306 21.72 -9.85 -14.03
C ARG A 306 22.02 -11.25 -13.48
N PHE A 307 21.01 -12.00 -13.06
CA PHE A 307 21.17 -13.26 -12.34
C PHE A 307 20.49 -14.42 -13.04
N ALA A 308 21.07 -15.61 -12.88
CA ALA A 308 20.57 -16.85 -13.49
C ALA A 308 19.24 -17.30 -12.86
N ASP A 309 19.09 -17.15 -11.55
CA ASP A 309 17.90 -17.47 -10.75
C ASP A 309 16.89 -16.31 -10.67
N ARG A 310 17.17 -15.18 -11.33
CA ARG A 310 16.31 -13.99 -11.42
C ARG A 310 15.99 -13.30 -10.09
N HIS A 311 16.77 -13.52 -9.03
CA HIS A 311 16.66 -12.63 -7.86
C HIS A 311 16.95 -11.18 -8.27
N THR A 312 16.48 -10.21 -7.50
CA THR A 312 16.45 -8.83 -7.95
C THR A 312 17.70 -8.07 -7.52
N TYR A 313 18.11 -8.23 -6.26
CA TYR A 313 19.06 -7.32 -5.62
C TYR A 313 20.45 -7.92 -5.46
N THR A 314 21.50 -7.16 -5.81
CA THR A 314 22.90 -7.61 -5.61
C THR A 314 23.33 -7.61 -4.15
N GLY A 315 22.71 -6.78 -3.30
CA GLY A 315 23.10 -6.61 -1.90
C GLY A 315 22.43 -5.42 -1.23
N ASN A 316 22.90 -5.11 -0.02
CA ASN A 316 22.26 -4.12 0.86
C ASN A 316 22.30 -2.68 0.32
N ASP A 317 23.23 -2.35 -0.57
CA ASP A 317 23.29 -1.02 -1.20
C ASP A 317 22.11 -0.77 -2.15
N GLU A 318 21.55 -1.84 -2.74
CA GLU A 318 20.35 -1.74 -3.58
C GLU A 318 19.08 -1.80 -2.75
N ASN A 319 19.02 -2.73 -1.79
CA ASN A 319 17.93 -2.86 -0.85
C ASN A 319 18.45 -3.58 0.40
N SER A 320 18.47 -2.95 1.57
CA SER A 320 18.94 -3.54 2.82
C SER A 320 17.84 -4.29 3.61
N TYR A 321 16.59 -4.27 3.14
CA TYR A 321 15.48 -4.95 3.80
C TYR A 321 15.66 -6.48 3.79
N PRO A 322 15.53 -7.18 4.93
CA PRO A 322 15.72 -8.63 4.99
C PRO A 322 14.79 -9.44 4.07
N GLY A 323 13.52 -9.04 3.96
CA GLY A 323 12.50 -9.69 3.11
C GLY A 323 12.36 -9.06 1.72
N ARG A 324 13.44 -8.55 1.15
CA ARG A 324 13.42 -7.75 -0.09
C ARG A 324 12.87 -8.48 -1.31
N GLU A 325 13.13 -9.78 -1.45
CA GLU A 325 12.61 -10.57 -2.58
C GLU A 325 11.11 -10.86 -2.42
N GLU A 326 10.64 -11.10 -1.20
CA GLU A 326 9.21 -11.23 -0.91
C GLU A 326 8.47 -9.90 -1.11
N ALA A 327 9.10 -8.78 -0.72
CA ALA A 327 8.54 -7.44 -0.84
C ALA A 327 8.39 -7.00 -2.30
N ILE A 328 9.37 -7.29 -3.16
CA ILE A 328 9.21 -7.03 -4.60
C ILE A 328 8.17 -7.95 -5.23
N ALA A 329 8.14 -9.23 -4.85
CA ALA A 329 7.14 -10.15 -5.35
C ALA A 329 5.70 -9.71 -4.98
N SER A 330 5.50 -9.14 -3.79
CA SER A 330 4.20 -8.62 -3.37
C SER A 330 3.82 -7.35 -4.15
N ARG A 331 4.73 -6.36 -4.26
CA ARG A 331 4.45 -5.09 -4.96
C ARG A 331 4.24 -5.29 -6.46
N MET A 332 5.08 -6.09 -7.12
CA MET A 332 4.86 -6.41 -8.54
C MET A 332 3.61 -7.26 -8.76
N GLY A 333 3.23 -8.08 -7.78
CA GLY A 333 1.94 -8.75 -7.75
C GLY A 333 0.76 -7.76 -7.68
N SER A 334 0.82 -6.78 -6.79
CA SER A 334 -0.19 -5.71 -6.71
C SER A 334 -0.26 -4.91 -8.00
N ALA A 335 0.87 -4.52 -8.58
CA ALA A 335 0.94 -3.80 -9.85
C ALA A 335 0.28 -4.60 -10.99
N TRP A 336 0.56 -5.91 -11.07
CA TRP A 336 -0.11 -6.79 -12.01
C TRP A 336 -1.62 -6.85 -11.77
N MET A 337 -2.05 -7.03 -10.51
CA MET A 337 -3.46 -7.10 -10.16
C MET A 337 -4.20 -5.80 -10.53
N THR A 338 -3.58 -4.64 -10.34
CA THR A 338 -4.12 -3.34 -10.76
C THR A 338 -4.38 -3.28 -12.27
N ILE A 339 -3.39 -3.67 -13.08
CA ILE A 339 -3.54 -3.70 -14.56
C ILE A 339 -4.58 -4.74 -14.98
N TRP A 340 -4.57 -5.90 -14.34
CA TRP A 340 -5.52 -6.98 -14.63
C TRP A 340 -6.95 -6.53 -14.34
N LEU A 341 -7.20 -5.93 -13.17
CA LEU A 341 -8.53 -5.42 -12.80
C LEU A 341 -9.00 -4.30 -13.71
N GLU A 342 -8.11 -3.41 -14.15
CA GLU A 342 -8.49 -2.35 -15.11
C GLU A 342 -9.08 -2.90 -16.42
N GLN A 343 -8.77 -4.16 -16.78
CA GLN A 343 -9.34 -4.82 -17.96
C GLN A 343 -10.60 -5.65 -17.65
N GLN A 344 -10.86 -5.97 -16.39
CA GLN A 344 -11.92 -6.89 -15.98
C GLN A 344 -13.06 -6.19 -15.23
N ALA A 345 -12.71 -5.38 -14.24
CA ALA A 345 -13.59 -4.62 -13.38
C ALA A 345 -12.85 -3.34 -12.93
N PRO A 346 -12.83 -2.28 -13.77
CA PRO A 346 -12.17 -1.02 -13.43
C PRO A 346 -12.69 -0.45 -12.11
N ALA A 347 -11.82 0.27 -11.40
CA ALA A 347 -12.20 0.90 -10.14
C ALA A 347 -13.23 2.01 -10.38
N VAL A 348 -14.38 1.90 -9.69
CA VAL A 348 -15.41 2.94 -9.67
C VAL A 348 -15.42 3.59 -8.31
N TYR A 349 -15.23 4.91 -8.26
CA TYR A 349 -15.20 5.67 -7.01
C TYR A 349 -16.56 6.25 -6.66
N ASP A 350 -16.92 6.24 -5.38
CA ASP A 350 -18.11 6.93 -4.87
C ASP A 350 -17.81 7.79 -3.64
N ASN A 351 -18.63 8.83 -3.44
CA ASN A 351 -18.48 9.75 -2.31
C ASN A 351 -19.71 9.73 -1.38
N GLN A 352 -20.45 8.62 -1.39
CA GLN A 352 -21.66 8.50 -0.59
C GLN A 352 -21.32 8.41 0.91
N PRO A 353 -22.15 8.95 1.81
CA PRO A 353 -21.96 8.77 3.24
C PRO A 353 -21.94 7.28 3.62
N ILE A 354 -21.00 6.89 4.47
CA ILE A 354 -20.95 5.54 5.03
C ILE A 354 -21.82 5.51 6.28
N SER A 355 -22.77 4.58 6.34
CA SER A 355 -23.60 4.36 7.54
C SER A 355 -22.69 4.09 8.75
N LYS A 356 -22.96 4.74 9.89
CA LYS A 356 -22.20 4.53 11.13
C LYS A 356 -22.65 3.29 11.88
#